data_AF-A0A1M5QZ16-F1
#
_entry.id   AF-A0A1M5QZ16-F1
#
_cell.length_a   1.000
_cell.length_b   1.000
_cell.length_c   1.000
_cell.angle_alpha   90.00
_cell.angle_beta   90.00
_cell.angle_gamma   90.00
#
_symmetry.space_group_name_H-M   'P 1'
#
loop_
_entity.id
_entity.type
_entity.pdbx_description
1 polymer ?
#
loop_
_entity_poly.entity_id
_entity_poly.type
_entity_poly.pdbx_seq_one_letter_code
_entity_poly.pdbx_strand_id
1 'polypeptide(L)'
;MNREELIKRIVEEKGSKAISDLIKLLEDEDAEVREIVSETLFKLGDEAKKALLKEFERRVERRNKNDITLLYIVDLLADFGEKSIVKSLYNILSLYSWEEAELIIYEALSKLGEGEKIYDILRYFLLEDLERKKLGPHAAMALSYIDKPEVIKDLVMAIDSNEFKGEDLEIIKKSLSQIVMKNPMYHEILMKLVGDRIDEYLG
;
A
#
# COMPACT_ATOMS: atom_id res chain seq x y z
N MET A 1 -23.86 1.25 -16.25
CA MET A 1 -23.54 0.53 -15.00
C MET A 1 -22.29 1.18 -14.46
N ASN A 2 -22.34 1.75 -13.26
CA ASN A 2 -21.15 2.33 -12.64
C ASN A 2 -20.31 1.23 -11.97
N ARG A 3 -19.07 1.56 -11.59
CA ARG A 3 -18.11 0.64 -10.98
C ARG A 3 -18.68 -0.10 -9.77
N GLU A 4 -19.31 0.63 -8.86
CA GLU A 4 -19.89 0.05 -7.64
C GLU A 4 -21.01 -0.94 -7.91
N GLU A 5 -21.88 -0.64 -8.89
CA GLU A 5 -22.97 -1.52 -9.31
C GLU A 5 -22.44 -2.81 -9.95
N LEU A 6 -21.38 -2.72 -10.77
CA LEU A 6 -20.72 -3.90 -11.33
C LEU A 6 -20.15 -4.80 -10.23
N ILE A 7 -19.39 -4.23 -9.29
CA ILE A 7 -18.80 -4.99 -8.18
C ILE A 7 -19.89 -5.66 -7.35
N LYS A 8 -20.93 -4.90 -7.00
CA LYS A 8 -22.08 -5.42 -6.24
C LYS A 8 -22.72 -6.61 -6.94
N ARG A 9 -22.99 -6.50 -8.24
CA ARG A 9 -23.59 -7.59 -9.02
C ARG A 9 -22.69 -8.82 -9.08
N ILE A 10 -21.38 -8.67 -9.23
CA ILE A 10 -20.46 -9.83 -9.20
C ILE A 10 -20.54 -10.53 -7.85
N VAL A 11 -20.50 -9.77 -6.75
CA VAL A 11 -20.57 -10.31 -5.38
C VAL A 11 -21.92 -11.02 -5.13
N GLU A 12 -23.05 -10.41 -5.51
CA GLU A 12 -24.39 -10.94 -5.24
C GLU A 12 -24.79 -12.10 -6.16
N GLU A 13 -24.48 -11.99 -7.47
CA GLU A 13 -24.93 -12.98 -8.47
C GLU A 13 -23.97 -14.16 -8.60
N LYS A 14 -22.65 -13.93 -8.51
CA LYS A 14 -21.64 -14.98 -8.70
C LYS A 14 -20.97 -15.42 -7.40
N GLY A 15 -20.76 -14.49 -6.46
CA GLY A 15 -20.10 -14.78 -5.19
C GLY A 15 -18.76 -15.49 -5.39
N SER A 16 -18.51 -16.52 -4.58
CA SER A 16 -17.24 -17.27 -4.62
C SER A 16 -16.94 -17.97 -5.94
N LYS A 17 -17.95 -18.23 -6.77
CA LYS A 17 -17.75 -18.83 -8.11
C LYS A 17 -16.96 -17.90 -9.05
N ALA A 18 -16.94 -16.60 -8.78
CA ALA A 18 -16.18 -15.64 -9.58
C ALA A 18 -14.68 -15.60 -9.24
N ILE A 19 -14.25 -16.10 -8.07
CA ILE A 19 -12.90 -15.87 -7.54
C ILE A 19 -11.80 -16.33 -8.50
N SER A 20 -11.92 -17.52 -9.08
CA SER A 20 -10.89 -18.04 -9.98
C SER A 20 -10.76 -17.22 -11.27
N ASP A 21 -11.84 -16.64 -11.76
CA ASP A 21 -11.81 -15.81 -12.97
C ASP A 21 -11.31 -14.39 -12.63
N LEU A 22 -11.71 -13.86 -11.49
CA LEU A 22 -11.20 -12.59 -10.96
C LEU A 22 -9.68 -12.64 -10.76
N ILE A 23 -9.14 -13.71 -10.17
CA ILE A 23 -7.68 -13.85 -10.00
C ILE A 23 -6.94 -13.83 -11.35
N LYS A 24 -7.52 -14.39 -12.42
CA LYS A 24 -6.92 -14.30 -13.76
C LYS A 24 -6.97 -12.88 -14.32
N LEU A 25 -8.03 -12.13 -14.04
CA LEU A 25 -8.19 -10.75 -14.48
C LEU A 25 -7.24 -9.77 -13.76
N LEU A 26 -6.50 -10.20 -12.73
CA LEU A 26 -5.36 -9.43 -12.22
C LEU A 26 -4.19 -9.36 -13.22
N GLU A 27 -4.22 -10.14 -14.30
CA GLU A 27 -3.28 -10.08 -15.43
C GLU A 27 -3.77 -9.18 -16.57
N ASP A 28 -4.97 -8.59 -16.45
CA ASP A 28 -5.54 -7.74 -17.50
C ASP A 28 -4.65 -6.51 -17.74
N GLU A 29 -4.56 -6.05 -18.99
CA GLU A 29 -3.73 -4.89 -19.37
C GLU A 29 -4.34 -3.58 -18.85
N ASP A 30 -5.66 -3.53 -18.69
CA ASP A 30 -6.37 -2.35 -18.21
C ASP A 30 -6.27 -2.20 -16.68
N ALA A 31 -5.72 -1.08 -16.23
CA ALA A 31 -5.59 -0.77 -14.81
C ALA A 31 -6.96 -0.65 -14.11
N GLU A 32 -7.97 -0.12 -14.79
CA GLU A 32 -9.32 0.02 -14.23
C GLU A 32 -9.93 -1.36 -13.98
N VAL A 33 -9.70 -2.32 -14.88
CA VAL A 33 -10.13 -3.72 -14.70
C VAL A 33 -9.45 -4.32 -13.48
N ARG A 34 -8.13 -4.17 -13.34
CA ARG A 34 -7.39 -4.71 -12.19
C ARG A 34 -7.87 -4.12 -10.86
N GLU A 35 -8.15 -2.82 -10.80
CA GLU A 35 -8.71 -2.18 -9.61
C GLU A 35 -10.10 -2.71 -9.23
N ILE A 36 -11.00 -2.86 -10.22
CA ILE A 36 -12.33 -3.43 -10.00
C ILE A 36 -12.22 -4.86 -9.48
N VAL A 37 -11.31 -5.64 -10.03
CA VAL A 37 -11.03 -7.02 -9.62
C VAL A 37 -10.54 -7.07 -8.19
N SER A 38 -9.54 -6.24 -7.83
CA SER A 38 -9.00 -6.15 -6.48
C SER A 38 -10.08 -5.83 -5.44
N GLU A 39 -10.91 -4.81 -5.71
CA GLU A 39 -12.01 -4.48 -4.79
C GLU A 39 -13.07 -5.58 -4.69
N THR A 40 -13.37 -6.24 -5.81
CA THR A 40 -14.33 -7.34 -5.82
C THR A 40 -13.79 -8.51 -4.99
N LEU A 41 -12.52 -8.86 -5.17
CA LEU A 41 -11.85 -9.91 -4.38
C LEU A 41 -11.85 -9.56 -2.89
N PHE A 42 -11.54 -8.32 -2.53
CA PHE A 42 -11.57 -7.88 -1.14
C PHE A 42 -12.97 -8.05 -0.51
N LYS A 43 -14.03 -7.63 -1.23
CA LYS A 43 -15.43 -7.78 -0.79
C LYS A 43 -15.91 -9.24 -0.70
N LEU A 44 -15.31 -10.15 -1.46
CA LEU A 44 -15.58 -11.59 -1.38
C LEU A 44 -14.92 -12.25 -0.15
N GLY A 45 -14.05 -11.54 0.58
CA GLY A 45 -13.61 -11.92 1.92
C GLY A 45 -12.72 -13.16 1.98
N ASP A 46 -12.94 -13.99 2.99
CA ASP A 46 -12.05 -15.11 3.34
C ASP A 46 -11.87 -16.16 2.24
N GLU A 47 -12.89 -16.40 1.41
CA GLU A 47 -12.76 -17.33 0.29
C GLU A 47 -11.79 -16.79 -0.76
N ALA A 48 -11.85 -15.49 -1.06
CA ALA A 48 -10.91 -14.83 -1.96
C ALA A 48 -9.51 -14.80 -1.36
N LYS A 49 -9.36 -14.49 -0.07
CA LYS A 49 -8.08 -14.53 0.65
C LYS A 49 -7.38 -15.89 0.52
N LYS A 50 -8.11 -17.00 0.73
CA LYS A 50 -7.55 -18.36 0.60
C LYS A 50 -7.09 -18.67 -0.83
N ALA A 51 -7.88 -18.24 -1.83
CA ALA A 51 -7.52 -18.46 -3.23
C ALA A 51 -6.30 -17.61 -3.65
N LEU A 52 -6.23 -16.36 -3.19
CA LEU A 52 -5.10 -15.47 -3.38
C LEU A 52 -3.83 -16.03 -2.74
N LEU A 53 -3.90 -16.57 -1.53
CA LEU A 53 -2.75 -17.19 -0.86
C LEU A 53 -2.19 -18.38 -1.66
N LYS A 54 -3.07 -19.24 -2.18
CA LYS A 54 -2.65 -20.35 -3.04
C LYS A 54 -2.00 -19.88 -4.34
N GLU A 55 -2.54 -18.83 -4.96
CA GLU A 55 -1.97 -18.27 -6.17
C GLU A 55 -0.63 -17.56 -5.90
N PHE A 56 -0.51 -16.87 -4.77
CA PHE A 56 0.74 -16.27 -4.28
C PHE A 56 1.84 -17.32 -4.17
N GLU A 57 1.61 -18.42 -3.44
CA GLU A 57 2.57 -19.52 -3.28
C GLU A 57 3.04 -20.05 -4.65
N ARG A 58 2.08 -20.31 -5.54
CA ARG A 58 2.35 -20.81 -6.89
C ARG A 58 3.19 -19.85 -7.73
N ARG A 59 3.07 -18.53 -7.54
CA ARG A 59 3.84 -17.52 -8.27
C ARG A 59 5.23 -17.32 -7.67
N VAL A 60 5.33 -17.30 -6.35
CA VAL A 60 6.61 -17.26 -5.62
C VAL A 60 7.50 -18.42 -6.04
N GLU A 61 6.94 -19.63 -6.17
CA GLU A 61 7.68 -20.82 -6.63
C GLU A 61 8.22 -20.69 -8.06
N ARG A 62 7.48 -20.02 -8.96
CA ARG A 62 7.93 -19.81 -10.35
C ARG A 62 9.12 -18.85 -10.45
N ARG A 63 9.27 -17.94 -9.48
CA ARG A 63 10.33 -16.92 -9.44
C ARG A 63 10.45 -16.10 -10.73
N ASN A 64 9.31 -15.79 -11.35
CA ASN A 64 9.29 -14.90 -12.50
C ASN A 64 9.80 -13.53 -12.07
N LYS A 65 10.74 -12.97 -12.84
CA LYS A 65 11.18 -11.58 -12.63
C LYS A 65 10.05 -10.64 -13.00
N ASN A 66 9.90 -9.56 -12.23
CA ASN A 66 9.01 -8.45 -12.58
C ASN A 66 7.54 -8.89 -12.78
N ASP A 67 7.06 -9.86 -12.00
CA ASP A 67 5.66 -10.33 -12.02
C ASP A 67 4.74 -9.28 -11.39
N ILE A 68 4.11 -8.45 -12.23
CA ILE A 68 3.22 -7.37 -11.79
C ILE A 68 1.98 -7.93 -11.08
N THR A 69 1.43 -9.04 -11.57
CA THR A 69 0.25 -9.69 -10.96
C THR A 69 0.57 -10.20 -9.55
N LEU A 70 1.79 -10.67 -9.30
CA LEU A 70 2.23 -11.02 -7.95
C LEU A 70 2.20 -9.80 -7.00
N LEU A 71 2.53 -8.59 -7.47
CA LEU A 71 2.45 -7.38 -6.64
C LEU A 71 1.00 -7.05 -6.25
N TYR A 72 0.04 -7.18 -7.18
CA TYR A 72 -1.39 -7.01 -6.88
C TYR A 72 -1.88 -8.03 -5.84
N ILE A 73 -1.44 -9.28 -5.96
CA ILE A 73 -1.78 -10.32 -4.98
C ILE A 73 -1.16 -10.01 -3.61
N VAL A 74 0.08 -9.52 -3.58
CA VAL A 74 0.76 -9.10 -2.35
C VAL A 74 -0.01 -7.99 -1.64
N ASP A 75 -0.41 -6.95 -2.38
CA ASP A 75 -1.15 -5.81 -1.81
C ASP A 75 -2.50 -6.26 -1.24
N LEU A 76 -3.27 -7.05 -2.00
CA LEU A 76 -4.54 -7.62 -1.51
C LEU A 76 -4.37 -8.48 -0.25
N LEU A 77 -3.35 -9.35 -0.22
CA LEU A 77 -3.08 -10.19 0.95
C LEU A 77 -2.63 -9.35 2.16
N ALA A 78 -1.91 -8.25 1.93
CA ALA A 78 -1.55 -7.31 2.98
C ALA A 78 -2.79 -6.58 3.54
N ASP A 79 -3.72 -6.16 2.67
CA ASP A 79 -5.01 -5.58 3.09
C ASP A 79 -5.87 -6.57 3.87
N PHE A 80 -5.79 -7.85 3.54
CA PHE A 80 -6.39 -8.93 4.32
C PHE A 80 -5.66 -9.25 5.64
N GLY A 81 -4.50 -8.64 5.89
CA GLY A 81 -3.68 -8.88 7.08
C GLY A 81 -3.03 -10.27 7.09
N GLU A 82 -2.77 -10.88 5.93
CA GLU A 82 -2.24 -12.24 5.81
C GLU A 82 -0.75 -12.31 6.17
N LYS A 83 -0.44 -12.41 7.47
CA LYS A 83 0.94 -12.41 7.97
C LYS A 83 1.79 -13.59 7.50
N SER A 84 1.21 -14.69 7.00
CA SER A 84 1.99 -15.84 6.57
C SER A 84 2.92 -15.53 5.38
N ILE A 85 2.63 -14.49 4.58
CA ILE A 85 3.45 -14.14 3.42
C ILE A 85 4.71 -13.34 3.76
N VAL A 86 4.85 -12.81 4.98
CA VAL A 86 5.94 -11.89 5.37
C VAL A 86 7.31 -12.41 4.99
N LYS A 87 7.61 -13.68 5.29
CA LYS A 87 8.91 -14.28 4.95
C LYS A 87 9.15 -14.31 3.44
N SER A 88 8.11 -14.56 2.66
CA SER A 88 8.17 -14.59 1.21
C SER A 88 8.34 -13.19 0.61
N LEU A 89 7.79 -12.15 1.23
CA LEU A 89 7.97 -10.75 0.80
C LEU A 89 9.45 -10.36 0.73
N TYR A 90 10.23 -10.68 1.76
CA TYR A 90 11.68 -10.45 1.74
C TYR A 90 12.39 -11.22 0.62
N ASN A 91 11.93 -12.43 0.29
CA ASN A 91 12.54 -13.25 -0.75
C ASN A 91 12.24 -12.72 -2.17
N ILE A 92 11.05 -12.16 -2.38
CA ILE A 92 10.63 -11.70 -3.71
C ILE A 92 11.15 -10.31 -4.07
N LEU A 93 11.65 -9.50 -3.11
CA LEU A 93 12.32 -8.22 -3.41
C LEU A 93 13.37 -8.38 -4.53
N SER A 94 14.17 -9.45 -4.44
CA SER A 94 15.21 -9.79 -5.44
C SER A 94 14.71 -10.12 -6.85
N LEU A 95 13.39 -10.27 -7.04
CA LEU A 95 12.77 -10.57 -8.32
C LEU A 95 12.37 -9.30 -9.10
N TYR A 96 12.41 -8.13 -8.45
CA TYR A 96 12.06 -6.86 -9.04
C TYR A 96 13.31 -6.01 -9.29
N SER A 97 13.28 -5.22 -10.36
CA SER A 97 14.43 -4.40 -10.79
C SER A 97 14.15 -2.90 -10.78
N TRP A 98 13.06 -2.46 -10.15
CA TRP A 98 12.66 -1.05 -10.08
C TRP A 98 12.06 -0.73 -8.71
N GLU A 99 12.27 0.49 -8.24
CA GLU A 99 12.02 0.91 -6.86
C GLU A 99 10.53 0.98 -6.52
N GLU A 100 9.67 1.24 -7.51
CA GLU A 100 8.21 1.27 -7.30
C GLU A 100 7.67 -0.10 -6.88
N ALA A 101 8.22 -1.20 -7.41
CA ALA A 101 7.85 -2.54 -6.96
C ALA A 101 8.33 -2.82 -5.54
N GLU A 102 9.52 -2.34 -5.18
CA GLU A 102 10.03 -2.47 -3.81
C GLU A 102 9.14 -1.71 -2.83
N LEU A 103 8.69 -0.50 -3.17
CA LEU A 103 7.78 0.28 -2.33
C LEU A 103 6.44 -0.41 -2.09
N ILE A 104 5.87 -1.09 -3.09
CA ILE A 104 4.67 -1.92 -2.90
C ILE A 104 4.93 -3.04 -1.88
N ILE A 105 6.10 -3.71 -1.97
CA ILE A 105 6.47 -4.78 -1.04
C ILE A 105 6.74 -4.21 0.37
N TYR A 106 7.37 -3.04 0.46
CA TYR A 106 7.62 -2.34 1.73
C TYR A 106 6.32 -1.84 2.38
N GLU A 107 5.36 -1.38 1.59
CA GLU A 107 4.02 -1.04 2.09
C GLU A 107 3.33 -2.29 2.65
N ALA A 108 3.35 -3.40 1.92
CA ALA A 108 2.80 -4.68 2.40
C ALA A 108 3.47 -5.14 3.70
N LEU A 109 4.79 -5.06 3.79
CA LEU A 109 5.54 -5.34 5.02
C LEU A 109 5.10 -4.42 6.17
N SER A 110 4.88 -3.13 5.89
CA SER A 110 4.43 -2.15 6.89
C SER A 110 3.01 -2.47 7.38
N LYS A 111 2.06 -2.73 6.48
CA LYS A 111 0.69 -3.19 6.79
C LYS A 111 0.70 -4.47 7.65
N LEU A 112 1.65 -5.37 7.41
CA LEU A 112 1.76 -6.66 8.13
C LEU A 112 2.56 -6.60 9.44
N GLY A 113 3.05 -5.42 9.83
CA GLY A 113 3.71 -5.18 11.11
C GLY A 113 5.23 -5.31 11.10
N GLU A 114 5.87 -5.32 9.92
CA GLU A 114 7.33 -5.36 9.75
C GLU A 114 7.93 -3.99 9.42
N GLY A 115 7.10 -2.94 9.42
CA GLY A 115 7.48 -1.59 8.99
C GLY A 115 8.66 -0.99 9.75
N GLU A 116 8.77 -1.21 11.07
CA GLU A 116 9.91 -0.70 11.86
C GLU A 116 11.28 -1.17 11.31
N LYS A 117 11.35 -2.39 10.76
CA LYS A 117 12.61 -2.96 10.22
C LYS A 117 13.09 -2.28 8.94
N ILE A 118 12.17 -1.62 8.24
CA ILE A 118 12.41 -0.96 6.95
C ILE A 118 12.18 0.55 7.03
N TYR A 119 11.97 1.08 8.26
CA TYR A 119 11.72 2.49 8.49
C TYR A 119 12.80 3.40 7.89
N ASP A 120 14.08 3.08 8.10
CA ASP A 120 15.19 3.88 7.59
C ASP A 120 15.22 3.92 6.05
N ILE A 121 14.84 2.82 5.40
CA ILE A 121 14.77 2.72 3.93
C ILE A 121 13.62 3.60 3.41
N LEU A 122 12.44 3.49 4.02
CA LEU A 122 11.28 4.31 3.64
C LEU A 122 11.52 5.80 3.91
N ARG A 123 12.17 6.12 5.02
CA ARG A 123 12.57 7.49 5.35
C ARG A 123 13.54 8.05 4.31
N TYR A 124 14.50 7.25 3.85
CA TYR A 124 15.41 7.63 2.77
C TYR A 124 14.65 7.95 1.47
N PHE A 125 13.72 7.09 1.03
CA PHE A 125 12.87 7.35 -0.16
C PHE A 125 12.05 8.64 -0.03
N LEU A 126 11.58 8.98 1.17
CA LEU A 126 10.81 10.19 1.42
C LEU A 126 11.68 11.46 1.41
N LEU A 127 12.84 11.42 2.06
CA LEU A 127 13.57 12.63 2.42
C LEU A 127 14.88 12.86 1.65
N GLU A 128 15.51 11.81 1.15
CA GLU A 128 16.90 11.85 0.70
C GLU A 128 17.11 11.33 -0.73
N ASP A 129 16.23 10.46 -1.22
CA ASP A 129 16.37 9.85 -2.54
C ASP A 129 16.34 10.87 -3.70
N LEU A 130 17.10 10.59 -4.75
CA LEU A 130 17.20 11.47 -5.92
C LEU A 130 15.88 11.56 -6.70
N GLU A 131 15.11 10.47 -6.72
CA GLU A 131 13.79 10.35 -7.32
C GLU A 131 12.67 10.52 -6.28
N ARG A 132 12.96 11.08 -5.09
CA ARG A 132 11.97 11.24 -4.00
C ARG A 132 10.70 11.94 -4.41
N LYS A 133 10.70 12.82 -5.43
CA LYS A 133 9.47 13.46 -5.92
C LYS A 133 8.47 12.44 -6.46
N LYS A 134 8.96 11.37 -7.07
CA LYS A 134 8.19 10.28 -7.63
C LYS A 134 7.92 9.18 -6.60
N LEU A 135 8.92 8.84 -5.79
CA LEU A 135 8.89 7.70 -4.88
C LEU A 135 8.41 8.04 -3.46
N GLY A 136 8.65 9.27 -3.03
CA GLY A 136 8.33 9.78 -1.70
C GLY A 136 6.86 9.67 -1.31
N PRO A 137 5.88 9.93 -2.19
CA PRO A 137 4.46 9.74 -1.85
C PRO A 137 4.14 8.28 -1.49
N HIS A 138 4.69 7.31 -2.22
CA HIS A 138 4.52 5.89 -1.92
C HIS A 138 5.23 5.49 -0.62
N ALA A 139 6.43 6.04 -0.38
CA ALA A 139 7.12 5.85 0.89
C ALA A 139 6.33 6.43 2.07
N ALA A 140 5.70 7.60 1.91
CA ALA A 140 4.83 8.20 2.91
C ALA A 140 3.63 7.30 3.25
N MET A 141 3.00 6.69 2.23
CA MET A 141 1.91 5.73 2.45
C MET A 141 2.39 4.55 3.30
N ALA A 142 3.53 3.93 2.95
CA ALA A 142 4.09 2.83 3.73
C ALA A 142 4.42 3.25 5.18
N LEU A 143 5.05 4.41 5.37
CA LEU A 143 5.37 4.98 6.69
C LEU A 143 4.12 5.19 7.56
N SER A 144 2.96 5.50 6.96
CA SER A 144 1.70 5.72 7.70
C SER A 144 1.16 4.47 8.43
N TYR A 145 1.70 3.29 8.12
CA TYR A 145 1.39 2.03 8.80
C TYR A 145 2.35 1.71 9.95
N ILE A 146 3.39 2.51 10.15
CA ILE A 146 4.40 2.29 11.20
C ILE A 146 4.02 3.08 12.45
N ASP A 147 3.84 2.40 13.58
CA ASP A 147 3.57 3.01 14.89
C ASP A 147 4.86 3.58 15.51
N LYS A 148 5.43 4.58 14.82
CA LYS A 148 6.68 5.24 15.22
C LYS A 148 6.51 6.77 15.25
N PRO A 149 6.71 7.45 16.40
CA PRO A 149 6.53 8.89 16.54
C PRO A 149 7.34 9.74 15.55
N GLU A 150 8.52 9.28 15.16
CA GLU A 150 9.42 9.99 14.24
C GLU A 150 8.81 10.15 12.83
N VAL A 151 7.91 9.25 12.43
CA VAL A 151 7.20 9.34 11.14
C VAL A 151 6.44 10.66 11.02
N ILE A 152 5.85 11.16 12.10
CA ILE A 152 5.12 12.44 12.09
C ILE A 152 6.05 13.58 11.69
N LYS A 153 7.26 13.60 12.28
CA LYS A 153 8.26 14.62 11.98
C LYS A 153 8.75 14.49 10.54
N ASP A 154 9.01 13.28 10.07
CA ASP A 154 9.50 13.05 8.70
C ASP A 154 8.46 13.48 7.65
N LEU A 155 7.16 13.18 7.86
CA LEU A 155 6.08 13.62 6.96
C LEU A 155 5.91 15.15 6.97
N VAL A 156 6.01 15.79 8.15
CA VAL A 156 6.02 17.27 8.24
C VAL A 156 7.21 17.86 7.48
N MET A 157 8.41 17.29 7.63
CA MET A 157 9.59 17.73 6.88
C MET A 157 9.42 17.58 5.36
N ALA A 158 8.78 16.51 4.91
CA ALA A 158 8.47 16.32 3.50
C ALA A 158 7.50 17.39 2.99
N ILE A 159 6.42 17.69 3.72
CA ILE A 159 5.47 18.76 3.38
C ILE A 159 6.18 20.13 3.34
N ASP A 160 6.98 20.45 4.36
CA ASP A 160 7.70 21.73 4.46
C ASP A 160 8.79 21.92 3.40
N SER A 161 9.26 20.85 2.77
CA SER A 161 10.25 20.93 1.69
C SER A 161 9.76 21.72 0.48
N ASN A 162 8.44 21.87 0.31
CA ASN A 162 7.80 22.48 -0.86
C ASN A 162 8.17 21.82 -2.21
N GLU A 163 8.76 20.63 -2.19
CA GLU A 163 9.11 19.88 -3.40
C GLU A 163 7.93 19.10 -3.99
N PHE A 164 7.03 18.62 -3.14
CA PHE A 164 5.81 17.89 -3.50
C PHE A 164 4.68 18.87 -3.80
N LYS A 165 3.88 18.59 -4.83
CA LYS A 165 2.78 19.45 -5.29
C LYS A 165 1.62 18.62 -5.83
N GLY A 166 0.43 19.22 -5.86
CA GLY A 166 -0.75 18.56 -6.42
C GLY A 166 -1.03 17.23 -5.72
N GLU A 167 -1.28 16.19 -6.50
CA GLU A 167 -1.63 14.85 -5.99
C GLU A 167 -0.56 14.25 -5.07
N ASP A 168 0.73 14.44 -5.39
CA ASP A 168 1.84 13.91 -4.57
C ASP A 168 1.84 14.50 -3.15
N LEU A 169 1.57 15.80 -3.03
CA LEU A 169 1.46 16.46 -1.73
C LEU A 169 0.24 15.96 -0.97
N GLU A 170 -0.90 15.80 -1.64
CA GLU A 170 -2.13 15.31 -1.01
C GLU A 170 -1.97 13.87 -0.51
N ILE A 171 -1.21 13.01 -1.20
CA ILE A 171 -0.86 11.67 -0.72
C ILE A 171 -0.09 11.74 0.60
N ILE A 172 0.90 12.62 0.70
CA ILE A 172 1.72 12.76 1.92
C ILE A 172 0.86 13.30 3.07
N LYS A 173 -0.01 14.29 2.81
CA LYS A 173 -0.95 14.81 3.82
C LYS A 173 -1.96 13.77 4.30
N LYS A 174 -2.50 12.95 3.38
CA LYS A 174 -3.37 11.82 3.74
C LYS A 174 -2.63 10.78 4.57
N SER A 175 -1.37 10.49 4.24
CA SER A 175 -0.52 9.59 5.02
C SER A 175 -0.31 10.11 6.44
N LEU A 176 -0.07 11.42 6.60
CA LEU A 176 0.03 12.08 7.89
C LEU A 176 -1.30 12.05 8.66
N SER A 177 -2.41 12.30 7.99
CA SER A 177 -3.75 12.26 8.57
C SER A 177 -4.09 10.86 9.07
N GLN A 178 -3.78 9.84 8.28
CA GLN A 178 -4.00 8.44 8.64
C GLN A 178 -3.27 8.04 9.93
N ILE A 179 -1.98 8.36 10.04
CA ILE A 179 -1.21 8.01 11.25
C ILE A 179 -1.69 8.80 12.47
N VAL A 180 -1.99 10.09 12.31
CA VAL A 180 -2.49 10.95 13.40
C VAL A 180 -3.86 10.46 13.91
N MET A 181 -4.74 10.02 13.02
CA MET A 181 -6.05 9.48 13.39
C MET A 181 -5.97 8.16 14.17
N LYS A 182 -4.92 7.36 13.96
CA LYS A 182 -4.73 6.06 14.65
C LYS A 182 -4.34 6.23 16.12
N ASN A 183 -3.66 7.31 16.49
CA ASN A 183 -3.13 7.50 17.84
C ASN A 183 -3.18 8.98 18.27
N PRO A 184 -3.97 9.33 19.32
CA PRO A 184 -4.08 10.70 19.82
C PRO A 184 -2.74 11.35 20.20
N MET A 185 -1.75 10.55 20.64
CA MET A 185 -0.41 11.05 20.94
C MET A 185 0.25 11.67 19.70
N TYR A 186 0.00 11.13 18.50
CA TYR A 186 0.54 11.66 17.25
C TYR A 186 -0.10 12.97 16.84
N HIS A 187 -1.39 13.16 17.17
CA HIS A 187 -2.03 14.46 17.02
C HIS A 187 -1.33 15.52 17.89
N GLU A 188 -1.01 15.19 19.15
CA GLU A 188 -0.28 16.10 20.03
C GLU A 188 1.13 16.41 19.52
N ILE A 189 1.83 15.41 18.96
CA ILE A 189 3.16 15.60 18.35
C ILE A 189 3.04 16.55 17.16
N LEU A 190 2.08 16.32 16.26
CA LEU A 190 1.85 17.19 15.12
C LEU A 190 1.54 18.62 15.59
N MET A 191 0.61 18.79 16.53
CA MET A 191 0.25 20.11 17.07
C MET A 191 1.44 20.84 17.70
N LYS A 192 2.36 20.13 18.36
CA LYS A 192 3.61 20.74 18.87
C LYS A 192 4.57 21.16 17.75
N LEU A 193 4.57 20.46 16.62
CA LEU A 193 5.46 20.76 15.48
C LEU A 193 4.95 21.94 14.66
N VAL A 194 3.65 22.01 14.37
CA VAL A 194 3.09 22.96 13.38
C VAL A 194 2.17 24.02 13.99
N GLY A 195 1.75 23.87 15.25
CA GLY A 195 0.91 24.81 15.97
C GLY A 195 -0.44 25.04 15.28
N ASP A 196 -0.83 26.31 15.15
CA ASP A 196 -2.10 26.74 14.56
C ASP A 196 -2.21 26.44 13.05
N ARG A 197 -1.12 26.03 12.40
CA ARG A 197 -1.10 25.67 10.97
C ARG A 197 -1.50 24.22 10.70
N ILE A 198 -1.97 23.47 11.70
CA ILE A 198 -2.23 22.02 11.58
C ILE A 198 -3.13 21.66 10.39
N ASP A 199 -4.11 22.50 10.07
CA ASP A 199 -5.02 22.30 8.94
C ASP A 199 -4.32 22.38 7.57
N GLU A 200 -3.13 22.98 7.49
CA GLU A 200 -2.33 23.00 6.25
C GLU A 200 -1.66 21.64 5.98
N TYR A 201 -1.49 20.80 7.00
CA TYR A 201 -0.74 19.54 6.94
C TYR A 201 -1.64 18.30 6.84
N LEU A 202 -2.91 18.43 7.21
CA LEU A 202 -3.90 17.35 7.11
C LEU A 202 -4.66 17.48 5.78
N GLY A 203 -5.09 16.35 5.22
CA GLY A 203 -5.75 16.26 3.90
C GLY A 203 -6.78 15.14 3.83
#